data_AF-A0A940LVU0-F1
#
_entry.id   AF-A0A940LVU0-F1
#
_cell.length_a   1.000
_cell.length_b   1.000
_cell.length_c   1.000
_cell.angle_alpha   90.00
_cell.angle_beta   90.00
_cell.angle_gamma   90.00
#
_symmetry.space_group_name_H-M   'P 1'
#
loop_
_entity.id
_entity.type
_entity.pdbx_description
1 polymer ?
#
loop_
_entity_poly.entity_id
_entity_poly.type
_entity_poly.pdbx_seq_one_letter_code
_entity_poly.pdbx_strand_id
1 'polypeptide(L)'
;PPSDRIKVFERLDFATFATGATGAAGLAVVLSFGRVLWWTETPWLGVVLAASIVLLCAAGAIEHGRRNPMINLRWLASGDLARLAVSILLIRICLSEQSVGAVAFFQQLGLTNDQLRTLSLVVLAGCLAGIAISALTLRPQNLAQQLIVAVAFVAIGAFMDARATSLTRPPQMY
;
A
#
# COMPACT_ATOMS: atom_id res chain seq x y z
N PRO A 1 2.21 27.88 22.21
CA PRO A 1 1.70 28.91 21.26
C PRO A 1 0.17 28.85 21.17
N PRO A 2 -0.56 29.99 21.21
CA PRO A 2 -2.01 29.98 21.06
C PRO A 2 -2.35 29.47 19.66
N SER A 3 -3.25 28.47 19.61
CA SER A 3 -3.75 27.89 18.35
C SER A 3 -4.62 28.93 17.66
N ASP A 4 -4.05 29.59 16.67
CA ASP A 4 -4.78 30.50 15.79
C ASP A 4 -5.76 29.67 14.94
N ARG A 5 -7.05 29.73 15.27
CA ARG A 5 -8.10 28.96 14.59
C ARG A 5 -8.67 29.81 13.47
N ILE A 6 -8.03 29.70 12.31
CA ILE A 6 -8.52 30.32 11.08
C ILE A 6 -9.61 29.42 10.49
N LYS A 7 -10.76 29.99 10.10
CA LYS A 7 -11.77 29.27 9.31
C LYS A 7 -11.22 29.05 7.90
N VAL A 8 -10.50 27.95 7.71
CA VAL A 8 -9.94 27.56 6.42
C VAL A 8 -10.99 26.91 5.52
N PHE A 9 -12.10 26.40 6.10
CA PHE A 9 -13.09 25.63 5.35
C PHE A 9 -14.18 26.49 4.67
N GLU A 10 -14.21 26.51 3.34
CA GLU A 10 -15.25 27.12 2.51
C GLU A 10 -16.29 26.09 2.05
N ARG A 11 -17.52 26.50 1.68
CA ARG A 11 -18.56 25.54 1.20
C ARG A 11 -18.14 24.76 -0.07
N LEU A 12 -17.25 25.34 -0.87
CA LEU A 12 -16.68 24.69 -2.05
C LEU A 12 -15.71 23.56 -1.69
N ASP A 13 -15.10 23.58 -0.49
CA ASP A 13 -14.25 22.49 0.01
C ASP A 13 -15.00 21.17 0.10
N PHE A 14 -16.25 21.25 0.54
CA PHE A 14 -17.09 20.06 0.64
C PHE A 14 -17.35 19.47 -0.75
N ALA A 15 -17.56 20.30 -1.77
CA ALA A 15 -17.76 19.84 -3.14
C ALA A 15 -16.49 19.21 -3.72
N THR A 16 -15.32 19.85 -3.55
CA THR A 16 -14.05 19.28 -4.01
C THR A 16 -13.72 17.98 -3.28
N PHE A 17 -13.90 17.95 -1.97
CA PHE A 17 -13.67 16.76 -1.16
C PHE A 17 -14.64 15.63 -1.52
N ALA A 18 -15.93 15.90 -1.65
CA ALA A 18 -16.92 14.89 -2.04
C ALA A 18 -16.61 14.32 -3.42
N THR A 19 -16.26 15.18 -4.39
CA THR A 19 -15.93 14.76 -5.76
C THR A 19 -14.64 13.93 -5.78
N GLY A 20 -13.59 14.40 -5.12
CA GLY A 20 -12.30 13.71 -5.03
C GLY A 20 -12.38 12.38 -4.26
N ALA A 21 -13.06 12.37 -3.11
CA ALA A 21 -13.25 11.16 -2.31
C ALA A 21 -14.10 10.12 -3.04
N THR A 22 -15.15 10.54 -3.74
CA THR A 22 -15.99 9.62 -4.55
C THR A 22 -15.19 9.04 -5.72
N GLY A 23 -14.40 9.87 -6.42
CA GLY A 23 -13.51 9.39 -7.47
C GLY A 23 -12.45 8.41 -6.97
N ALA A 24 -11.84 8.69 -5.81
CA ALA A 24 -10.87 7.79 -5.18
C ALA A 24 -11.52 6.46 -4.72
N ALA A 25 -12.73 6.52 -4.15
CA ALA A 25 -13.50 5.35 -3.76
C ALA A 25 -13.86 4.47 -4.97
N GLY A 26 -14.28 5.08 -6.08
CA GLY A 26 -14.56 4.36 -7.33
C GLY A 26 -13.31 3.68 -7.91
N LEU A 27 -12.16 4.34 -7.90
CA LEU A 27 -10.88 3.70 -8.25
C LEU A 27 -10.58 2.51 -7.33
N ALA A 28 -10.77 2.66 -6.02
CA ALA A 28 -10.55 1.58 -5.07
C ALA A 28 -11.46 0.37 -5.33
N VAL A 29 -12.72 0.61 -5.70
CA VAL A 29 -13.67 -0.44 -6.11
C VAL A 29 -13.14 -1.20 -7.33
N VAL A 30 -12.75 -0.50 -8.40
CA VAL A 30 -12.27 -1.13 -9.64
C VAL A 30 -11.02 -1.96 -9.40
N LEU A 31 -10.05 -1.42 -8.65
CA LEU A 31 -8.80 -2.13 -8.34
C LEU A 31 -9.03 -3.36 -7.43
N SER A 32 -9.97 -3.28 -6.49
CA SER A 32 -10.26 -4.38 -5.57
C SER A 32 -11.07 -5.50 -6.23
N PHE A 33 -12.18 -5.14 -6.89
CA PHE A 33 -13.10 -6.11 -7.48
C PHE A 33 -12.60 -6.64 -8.82
N GLY A 34 -11.69 -5.94 -9.47
CA GLY A 34 -11.24 -6.34 -10.76
C GLY A 34 -10.41 -7.63 -10.81
N ARG A 35 -9.74 -7.98 -9.71
CA ARG A 35 -9.13 -9.31 -9.54
C ARG A 35 -10.18 -10.43 -9.45
N VAL A 36 -11.36 -10.12 -8.90
CA VAL A 36 -12.42 -11.09 -8.61
C VAL A 36 -13.37 -11.26 -9.80
N LEU A 37 -13.78 -10.14 -10.40
CA LEU A 37 -14.78 -10.07 -11.46
C LEU A 37 -14.19 -10.03 -12.87
N TRP A 38 -12.85 -10.02 -12.99
CA TRP A 38 -12.09 -9.88 -14.22
C TRP A 38 -12.37 -8.58 -14.98
N TRP A 39 -11.32 -7.77 -15.19
CA TRP A 39 -11.44 -6.41 -15.76
C TRP A 39 -12.17 -6.33 -17.10
N THR A 40 -12.03 -7.34 -17.96
CA THR A 40 -12.58 -7.35 -19.32
C THR A 40 -13.99 -7.91 -19.41
N GLU A 41 -14.41 -8.72 -18.45
CA GLU A 41 -15.70 -9.43 -18.48
C GLU A 41 -16.86 -8.61 -17.91
N THR A 42 -16.56 -7.54 -17.14
CA THR A 42 -17.55 -6.83 -16.33
C THR A 42 -17.72 -5.37 -16.78
N PRO A 43 -18.73 -5.02 -17.61
CA PRO A 43 -18.87 -3.68 -18.19
C PRO A 43 -19.07 -2.55 -17.16
N TRP A 44 -19.78 -2.82 -16.07
CA TRP A 44 -20.03 -1.80 -15.04
C TRP A 44 -18.73 -1.36 -14.36
N LEU A 45 -17.73 -2.24 -14.28
CA LEU A 45 -16.41 -1.92 -13.73
C LEU A 45 -15.71 -0.86 -14.58
N GLY A 46 -15.85 -0.95 -15.92
CA GLY A 46 -15.34 0.05 -16.86
C GLY A 46 -16.04 1.41 -16.73
N VAL A 47 -17.35 1.42 -16.51
CA VAL A 47 -18.11 2.66 -16.27
C VAL A 47 -17.67 3.33 -14.98
N VAL A 48 -17.48 2.55 -13.90
CA VAL A 48 -16.98 3.08 -12.62
C VAL A 48 -15.57 3.63 -12.77
N LEU A 49 -14.69 2.97 -13.53
CA LEU A 49 -13.34 3.46 -13.81
C LEU A 49 -13.38 4.81 -14.54
N ALA A 50 -14.16 4.90 -15.62
CA ALA A 50 -14.31 6.13 -16.39
C ALA A 50 -14.87 7.27 -15.52
N ALA A 51 -15.93 7.00 -14.76
CA ALA A 51 -16.52 7.98 -13.84
C ALA A 51 -15.51 8.43 -12.77
N SER A 52 -14.71 7.50 -12.22
CA SER A 52 -13.69 7.81 -11.21
C SER A 52 -12.61 8.74 -11.75
N ILE A 53 -12.12 8.48 -12.97
CA ILE A 53 -11.13 9.34 -13.63
C ILE A 53 -11.72 10.74 -13.85
N VAL A 54 -12.95 10.83 -14.36
CA VAL A 54 -13.63 12.11 -14.59
C VAL A 54 -13.80 12.89 -13.28
N LEU A 55 -14.23 12.24 -12.19
CA LEU A 55 -14.39 12.86 -10.88
C LEU A 55 -13.06 13.35 -10.30
N LEU A 56 -11.98 12.59 -10.45
CA LEU A 56 -10.65 13.00 -9.98
C LEU A 56 -10.08 14.16 -10.80
N CYS A 57 -10.24 14.13 -12.12
CA CYS A 57 -9.87 15.25 -12.99
C CYS A 57 -10.68 16.51 -12.65
N ALA A 58 -11.99 16.38 -12.41
CA ALA A 58 -12.85 17.48 -12.01
C ALA A 58 -12.41 18.05 -10.65
N ALA A 59 -12.14 17.19 -9.66
CA ALA A 59 -11.64 17.61 -8.35
C ALA A 59 -10.29 18.36 -8.47
N GLY A 60 -9.37 17.84 -9.28
CA GLY A 60 -8.08 18.49 -9.54
C GLY A 60 -8.21 19.84 -10.26
N ALA A 61 -9.11 19.94 -11.24
CA ALA A 61 -9.35 21.18 -11.98
C ALA A 61 -10.00 22.26 -11.10
N ILE A 62 -10.99 21.88 -10.28
CA ILE A 62 -11.61 22.76 -9.29
C ILE A 62 -10.53 23.28 -8.35
N GLU A 63 -9.69 22.39 -7.82
CA GLU A 63 -8.68 22.74 -6.84
C GLU A 63 -7.54 23.60 -7.41
N HIS A 64 -7.16 23.40 -8.68
CA HIS A 64 -6.16 24.25 -9.34
C HIS A 64 -6.65 25.68 -9.56
N GLY A 65 -7.95 25.88 -9.77
CA GLY A 65 -8.57 27.20 -9.98
C GLY A 65 -8.78 28.01 -8.69
N ARG A 66 -8.49 27.45 -7.51
CA ARG A 66 -8.79 28.11 -6.23
C ARG A 66 -7.64 28.96 -5.73
N ARG A 67 -7.99 30.14 -5.20
CA ARG A 67 -7.06 31.06 -4.52
C ARG A 67 -6.54 30.49 -3.20
N ASN A 68 -7.32 29.66 -2.52
CA ASN A 68 -6.93 29.01 -1.27
C ASN A 68 -7.17 27.49 -1.38
N PRO A 69 -6.23 26.73 -1.97
CA PRO A 69 -6.37 25.29 -2.12
C PRO A 69 -6.24 24.57 -0.77
N MET A 70 -7.11 23.59 -0.52
CA MET A 70 -7.00 22.64 0.60
C MET A 70 -5.85 21.65 0.40
N ILE A 71 -5.70 21.15 -0.82
CA ILE A 71 -4.67 20.17 -1.20
C ILE A 71 -3.62 20.91 -2.02
N ASN A 72 -2.40 20.97 -1.48
CA ASN A 72 -1.26 21.51 -2.21
C ASN A 72 -0.86 20.55 -3.34
N LEU A 73 -1.53 20.63 -4.49
CA LEU A 73 -1.24 19.84 -5.69
C LEU A 73 0.21 19.98 -6.16
N ARG A 74 0.82 21.16 -5.95
CA ARG A 74 2.24 21.42 -6.26
C ARG A 74 3.18 20.62 -5.34
N TRP A 75 2.80 20.45 -4.07
CA TRP A 75 3.53 19.59 -3.15
C TRP A 75 3.24 18.12 -3.44
N LEU A 76 2.01 17.78 -3.81
CA LEU A 76 1.64 16.42 -4.21
C LEU A 76 2.40 15.94 -5.46
N ALA A 77 2.63 16.85 -6.41
CA ALA A 77 3.41 16.60 -7.61
C ALA A 77 4.93 16.82 -7.40
N SER A 78 5.39 17.08 -6.18
CA SER A 78 6.82 17.26 -5.90
C SER A 78 7.61 15.96 -6.02
N GLY A 79 8.88 16.05 -6.42
CA GLY A 79 9.76 14.90 -6.56
C GLY A 79 10.01 14.13 -5.26
N ASP A 80 9.95 14.82 -4.12
CA ASP A 80 10.11 14.18 -2.80
C ASP A 80 8.92 13.29 -2.47
N LEU A 81 7.69 13.76 -2.76
CA LEU A 81 6.51 12.92 -2.56
C LEU A 81 6.45 11.78 -3.58
N ALA A 82 6.86 12.03 -4.84
CA ALA A 82 6.98 10.97 -5.84
C ALA A 82 7.96 9.87 -5.39
N ARG A 83 9.11 10.26 -4.84
CA ARG A 83 10.09 9.31 -4.27
C ARG A 83 9.49 8.53 -3.10
N LEU A 84 8.78 9.21 -2.19
CA LEU A 84 8.10 8.56 -1.07
C LEU A 84 7.03 7.58 -1.56
N ALA A 85 6.22 7.97 -2.55
CA ALA A 85 5.18 7.13 -3.14
C ALA A 85 5.77 5.88 -3.81
N VAL A 86 6.86 6.04 -4.58
CA VAL A 86 7.58 4.91 -5.19
C VAL A 86 8.16 3.99 -4.13
N SER A 87 8.79 4.52 -3.08
CA SER A 87 9.31 3.71 -1.97
C SER A 87 8.20 2.90 -1.28
N ILE A 88 7.06 3.53 -0.97
CA ILE A 88 5.90 2.84 -0.38
C ILE A 88 5.36 1.77 -1.34
N LEU A 89 5.27 2.07 -2.63
CA LEU A 89 4.82 1.13 -3.64
C LEU A 89 5.74 -0.09 -3.72
N LEU A 90 7.05 0.10 -3.76
CA LEU A 90 8.03 -0.99 -3.77
C LEU A 90 7.93 -1.87 -2.53
N ILE A 91 7.80 -1.25 -1.34
CA ILE A 91 7.56 -1.97 -0.09
C ILE A 91 6.26 -2.79 -0.18
N ARG A 92 5.20 -2.20 -0.72
CA ARG A 92 3.91 -2.88 -0.90
C ARG A 92 3.98 -4.05 -1.87
N ILE A 93 4.71 -3.91 -2.97
CA ILE A 93 4.91 -5.00 -3.94
C ILE A 93 5.62 -6.17 -3.26
N CYS A 94 6.75 -5.91 -2.59
CA CYS A 94 7.50 -6.94 -1.87
C CYS A 94 6.65 -7.63 -0.79
N LEU A 95 5.88 -6.86 -0.01
CA LEU A 95 5.03 -7.41 1.05
C LEU A 95 3.83 -8.19 0.47
N SER A 96 3.31 -7.78 -0.69
CA SER A 96 2.24 -8.49 -1.39
C SER A 96 2.74 -9.79 -2.03
N GLU A 97 3.96 -9.82 -2.54
CA GLU A 97 4.61 -11.03 -3.06
C GLU A 97 4.73 -12.08 -1.94
N GLN A 98 5.21 -11.66 -0.77
CA GLN A 98 5.34 -12.55 0.39
C GLN A 98 3.98 -13.09 0.86
N SER A 99 2.97 -12.23 1.01
CA SER A 99 1.71 -12.61 1.66
C SER A 99 0.71 -13.30 0.72
N VAL A 100 0.70 -12.95 -0.57
CA VAL A 100 -0.26 -13.48 -1.55
C VAL A 100 0.44 -14.38 -2.56
N GLY A 101 1.58 -13.94 -3.10
CA GLY A 101 2.31 -14.67 -4.15
C GLY A 101 2.87 -16.01 -3.65
N ALA A 102 3.68 -15.98 -2.58
CA ALA A 102 4.31 -17.18 -2.03
C ALA A 102 3.28 -18.19 -1.51
N VAL A 103 2.23 -17.72 -0.83
CA VAL A 103 1.14 -18.59 -0.33
C VAL A 103 0.40 -19.26 -1.48
N ALA A 104 0.05 -18.51 -2.53
CA ALA A 104 -0.61 -19.07 -3.71
C ALA A 104 0.29 -20.09 -4.43
N PHE A 105 1.60 -19.83 -4.51
CA PHE A 105 2.57 -20.76 -5.07
C PHE A 105 2.63 -22.08 -4.29
N PHE A 106 2.69 -22.03 -2.96
CA PHE A 106 2.67 -23.24 -2.14
C PHE A 106 1.37 -24.03 -2.27
N GLN A 107 0.23 -23.35 -2.39
CA GLN A 107 -1.05 -24.00 -2.65
C GLN A 107 -1.08 -24.68 -4.03
N GLN A 108 -0.47 -24.07 -5.06
CA GLN A 108 -0.32 -24.70 -6.38
C GLN A 108 0.59 -25.94 -6.36
N LEU A 109 1.59 -25.98 -5.48
CA LEU A 109 2.43 -27.15 -5.25
C LEU A 109 1.74 -28.26 -4.42
N GLY A 110 0.47 -28.07 -4.04
CA GLY A 110 -0.33 -29.06 -3.32
C GLY A 110 -0.19 -29.01 -1.80
N LEU A 111 0.43 -27.97 -1.23
CA LEU A 111 0.48 -27.77 0.22
C LEU A 111 -0.87 -27.28 0.73
N THR A 112 -1.47 -28.01 1.65
CA THR A 112 -2.73 -27.62 2.31
C THR A 112 -2.51 -26.53 3.34
N ASN A 113 -3.53 -25.70 3.62
CA ASN A 113 -3.44 -24.62 4.61
C ASN A 113 -2.98 -25.09 6.00
N ASP A 114 -3.34 -26.31 6.43
CA ASP A 114 -2.86 -26.87 7.69
C ASP A 114 -1.34 -27.07 7.74
N GLN A 115 -0.71 -27.39 6.60
CA GLN A 115 0.74 -27.56 6.51
C GLN A 115 1.47 -26.22 6.51
N LEU A 116 0.82 -25.15 6.05
CA LEU A 116 1.34 -23.78 6.10
C LEU A 116 1.10 -23.10 7.44
N ARG A 117 0.20 -23.63 8.29
CA ARG A 117 -0.19 -23.03 9.56
C ARG A 117 1.00 -22.73 10.48
N THR A 118 1.91 -23.69 10.64
CA THR A 118 3.10 -23.52 11.48
C THR A 118 4.02 -22.43 10.94
N LEU A 119 4.26 -22.41 9.62
CA LEU A 119 5.03 -21.36 8.97
C LEU A 119 4.39 -19.98 9.17
N SER A 120 3.07 -19.87 9.00
CA SER A 120 2.34 -18.62 9.23
C SER A 120 2.44 -18.12 10.67
N LEU A 121 2.48 -19.02 11.67
CA LEU A 121 2.68 -18.64 13.07
C LEU A 121 4.09 -18.11 13.34
N VAL A 122 5.11 -18.71 12.74
CA VAL A 122 6.50 -18.23 12.85
C VAL A 122 6.62 -16.84 12.21
N VAL A 123 6.06 -16.67 11.02
CA VAL A 123 6.01 -15.36 10.32
C VAL A 123 5.28 -14.31 11.17
N LEU A 124 4.12 -14.66 11.74
CA LEU A 124 3.36 -13.78 12.62
C LEU A 124 4.18 -13.34 13.84
N ALA A 125 4.87 -14.29 14.50
CA ALA A 125 5.73 -13.99 15.64
C ALA A 125 6.89 -13.06 15.24
N GLY A 126 7.51 -13.29 14.08
CA GLY A 126 8.53 -12.41 13.51
C GLY A 126 8.02 -10.99 13.24
N CYS A 127 6.82 -10.86 12.65
CA CYS A 127 6.19 -9.55 12.42
C CYS A 127 5.91 -8.81 13.73
N LEU A 128 5.37 -9.49 14.76
CA LEU A 128 5.11 -8.89 16.06
C LEU A 128 6.41 -8.45 16.76
N ALA A 129 7.45 -9.28 16.70
CA ALA A 129 8.77 -8.93 17.23
C ALA A 129 9.36 -7.71 16.48
N GLY A 130 9.27 -7.68 15.15
CA GLY A 130 9.71 -6.54 14.34
C GLY A 130 8.97 -5.24 14.67
N ILE A 131 7.64 -5.30 14.83
CA ILE A 131 6.83 -4.14 15.25
C ILE A 131 7.24 -3.69 16.65
N ALA A 132 7.41 -4.60 17.60
CA ALA A 132 7.81 -4.28 18.97
C ALA A 132 9.19 -3.61 19.01
N ILE A 133 10.18 -4.18 18.31
CA ILE A 133 11.53 -3.61 18.21
C ILE A 133 11.48 -2.24 17.54
N SER A 134 10.74 -2.10 16.44
CA SER A 134 10.58 -0.81 15.76
C SER A 134 9.98 0.22 16.71
N ALA A 135 8.88 -0.10 17.39
CA ALA A 135 8.22 0.79 18.34
C ALA A 135 9.13 1.23 19.49
N LEU A 136 9.97 0.33 20.02
CA LEU A 136 10.91 0.63 21.10
C LEU A 136 12.12 1.45 20.64
N THR A 137 12.53 1.32 19.38
CA THR A 137 13.73 1.96 18.84
C THR A 137 13.43 3.22 18.01
N LEU A 138 12.15 3.47 17.66
CA LEU A 138 11.73 4.58 16.81
C LEU A 138 12.01 5.92 17.49
N ARG A 139 13.04 6.60 17.00
CA ARG A 139 13.33 8.00 17.34
C ARG A 139 13.40 8.79 16.03
N PRO A 140 12.96 10.07 16.00
CA PRO A 140 12.95 10.88 14.78
C PRO A 140 14.33 10.96 14.09
N GLN A 141 15.42 10.86 14.86
CA GLN A 141 16.80 10.92 14.37
C GLN A 141 17.30 9.60 13.76
N ASN A 142 16.66 8.46 14.05
CA ASN A 142 17.16 7.12 13.71
C ASN A 142 16.38 6.43 12.57
N LEU A 143 15.42 7.13 11.95
CA LEU A 143 14.56 6.56 10.89
C LEU A 143 15.35 5.93 9.73
N ALA A 144 16.41 6.61 9.26
CA ALA A 144 17.24 6.10 8.18
C ALA A 144 18.00 4.82 8.56
N GLN A 145 18.50 4.74 9.80
CA GLN A 145 19.22 3.56 10.30
C GLN A 145 18.27 2.35 10.42
N GLN A 146 17.05 2.56 10.93
CA GLN A 146 16.05 1.50 11.00
C GLN A 146 15.66 0.97 9.62
N LEU A 147 15.53 1.85 8.63
CA LEU A 147 15.26 1.45 7.24
C LEU A 147 16.40 0.61 6.66
N ILE A 148 17.66 0.99 6.88
CA ILE A 148 18.83 0.22 6.42
C ILE A 148 18.85 -1.17 7.06
N VAL A 149 18.61 -1.25 8.38
CA VAL A 149 18.55 -2.53 9.10
C VAL A 149 17.41 -3.40 8.56
N ALA A 150 16.23 -2.82 8.33
CA ALA A 150 15.09 -3.55 7.77
C ALA A 150 15.40 -4.10 6.38
N VAL A 151 16.00 -3.29 5.49
CA VAL A 151 16.43 -3.72 4.15
C VAL A 151 17.48 -4.83 4.24
N ALA A 152 18.41 -4.77 5.19
CA ALA A 152 19.40 -5.82 5.40
C ALA A 152 18.73 -7.16 5.79
N PHE A 153 17.75 -7.15 6.71
CA PHE A 153 16.99 -8.35 7.07
C PHE A 153 16.23 -8.93 5.87
N VAL A 154 15.60 -8.09 5.06
CA VAL A 154 14.92 -8.52 3.82
C VAL A 154 15.92 -9.16 2.84
N ALA A 155 17.09 -8.54 2.65
CA ALA A 155 18.13 -9.08 1.77
C ALA A 155 18.68 -10.43 2.25
N ILE A 156 18.87 -10.60 3.56
CA ILE A 156 19.29 -11.88 4.15
C ILE A 156 18.22 -12.95 3.92
N GLY A 157 16.94 -12.64 4.18
CA GLY A 157 15.83 -13.57 3.94
C GLY A 157 15.73 -13.99 2.47
N ALA A 158 15.82 -13.02 1.54
CA ALA A 158 15.83 -13.31 0.10
C ALA A 158 17.02 -14.17 -0.33
N PHE A 159 18.20 -13.94 0.25
CA PHE A 159 19.38 -14.77 -0.02
C PHE A 159 19.24 -16.20 0.51
N MET A 160 18.60 -16.38 1.66
CA MET A 160 18.28 -17.71 2.20
C MET A 160 17.29 -18.45 1.29
N ASP A 161 16.30 -17.74 0.76
CA ASP A 161 15.27 -18.31 -0.13
C ASP A 161 15.76 -18.53 -1.57
N ALA A 162 16.89 -17.93 -1.97
CA ALA A 162 17.45 -18.05 -3.33
C ALA A 162 17.78 -19.50 -3.76
N ARG A 163 17.86 -20.44 -2.80
CA ARG A 163 18.10 -21.88 -3.07
C ARG A 163 16.84 -22.72 -2.96
N ALA A 164 15.67 -22.13 -2.70
CA ALA A 164 14.42 -22.85 -2.63
C ALA A 164 14.02 -23.40 -4.01
N THR A 165 13.43 -24.60 -4.01
CA THR A 165 12.95 -25.27 -5.22
C THR A 165 11.49 -25.70 -5.02
N SER A 166 10.85 -26.23 -6.07
CA SER A 166 9.50 -26.82 -5.96
C SER A 166 9.41 -28.00 -4.98
N LEU A 167 10.55 -28.56 -4.57
CA LEU A 167 10.64 -29.62 -3.57
C LEU A 167 10.73 -29.11 -2.13
N THR A 168 10.93 -27.80 -1.92
CA THR A 168 11.03 -27.25 -0.56
C THR A 168 9.70 -27.45 0.18
N ARG A 169 9.79 -27.87 1.44
CA ARG A 169 8.62 -28.12 2.31
C ARG A 169 8.65 -27.20 3.54
N PRO A 170 7.50 -26.96 4.20
CA PRO A 170 7.44 -26.10 5.38
C PRO A 170 8.49 -26.38 6.46
N PRO A 171 8.89 -27.64 6.76
CA PRO A 171 9.94 -27.92 7.74
C PRO A 171 11.34 -27.40 7.40
N GLN A 172 11.57 -26.93 6.17
CA GLN A 172 12.85 -26.39 5.70
C GLN A 172 12.85 -24.84 5.68
N MET A 173 11.77 -24.20 6.14
CA MET A 173 11.53 -22.75 6.01
C MET A 173 11.49 -21.99 7.35
N TYR A 174 11.59 -22.68 8.48
CA TYR A 174 11.70 -22.12 9.82
C TYR A 174 12.84 -22.78 10.59
#